data_AF-R5L0L4-F1
#
_entry.id   AF-R5L0L4-F1
#
_cell.length_a   1.000
_cell.length_b   1.000
_cell.length_c   1.000
_cell.angle_alpha   90.00
_cell.angle_beta   90.00
_cell.angle_gamma   90.00
#
_symmetry.space_group_name_H-M   'P 1'
#
loop_
_entity.id
_entity.type
_entity.pdbx_description
1 polymer ?
#
loop_
_entity_poly.entity_id
_entity_poly.type
_entity_poly.pdbx_seq_one_letter_code
_entity_poly.pdbx_strand_id
1 'polypeptide(L)'
;MIAKLNNGVISYVPKKYTFANPDPEMMKTYAGYKDYIENDKPSYNLETQIVVPVYSETETQIVCNWEVRDITKEEMEEQMSGM
;
A
#
# COMPACT_ATOMS: atom_id res chain seq x y z
N MET A 1 3.23 -1.43 -11.53
CA MET A 1 2.98 -2.58 -10.62
C MET A 1 1.47 -2.78 -10.59
N ILE A 2 0.94 -3.98 -10.31
CA ILE A 2 -0.51 -4.16 -10.12
C ILE A 2 -0.81 -4.57 -8.68
N ALA A 3 -1.91 -4.03 -8.14
CA ALA A 3 -2.37 -4.32 -6.79
C ALA A 3 -3.90 -4.41 -6.77
N LYS A 4 -4.42 -4.97 -5.68
CA LYS A 4 -5.86 -5.01 -5.40
C LYS A 4 -6.10 -4.45 -4.01
N LEU A 5 -7.08 -3.56 -3.88
CA LEU A 5 -7.51 -3.05 -2.59
C LEU A 5 -8.63 -3.96 -2.05
N ASN A 6 -8.38 -4.65 -0.95
CA ASN A 6 -9.36 -5.52 -0.30
C ASN A 6 -9.70 -4.92 1.06
N ASN A 7 -10.89 -4.32 1.20
CA ASN A 7 -11.38 -3.75 2.47
C ASN A 7 -10.36 -2.81 3.16
N GLY A 8 -9.68 -1.96 2.39
CA GLY A 8 -8.66 -1.02 2.90
C GLY A 8 -7.24 -1.58 3.00
N VAL A 9 -7.04 -2.89 2.78
CA VAL A 9 -5.71 -3.52 2.76
C VAL A 9 -5.26 -3.73 1.32
N ILE A 10 -4.08 -3.21 0.97
CA ILE A 10 -3.51 -3.42 -0.35
C ILE A 10 -2.84 -4.79 -0.46
N SER A 11 -3.10 -5.48 -1.56
CA SER A 11 -2.48 -6.77 -1.90
C SER A 11 -1.70 -6.61 -3.20
N TYR A 12 -0.38 -6.69 -3.10
CA TYR A 12 0.52 -6.61 -4.26
C TYR A 12 0.64 -7.97 -4.95
N VAL A 13 0.66 -7.97 -6.29
CA VAL A 13 1.01 -9.19 -7.03
C VAL A 13 2.51 -9.45 -6.89
N PRO A 14 2.92 -10.65 -6.45
CA PRO A 14 4.33 -10.99 -6.32
C PRO A 14 5.02 -10.92 -7.69
N LYS A 15 6.19 -10.26 -7.74
CA LYS A 15 7.00 -10.06 -8.96
C LYS A 15 7.50 -11.36 -9.61
N LYS A 16 7.37 -12.52 -8.96
CA LYS A 16 7.72 -13.81 -9.56
C LYS A 16 6.57 -14.29 -10.45
N TYR A 17 6.79 -14.23 -11.77
CA TYR A 17 6.03 -14.97 -12.76
C TYR A 17 6.30 -16.47 -12.55
N THR A 18 5.48 -17.12 -11.73
CA THR A 18 5.40 -18.58 -11.68
C THR A 18 4.24 -19.01 -12.57
N PHE A 19 4.26 -20.25 -13.08
CA PHE A 19 3.19 -20.83 -13.91
C PHE A 19 1.78 -20.77 -13.25
N ALA A 20 1.71 -20.47 -11.95
CA ALA A 20 0.48 -20.31 -11.18
C ALA A 20 -0.02 -18.85 -11.05
N ASN A 21 0.76 -17.86 -11.49
CA ASN A 21 0.34 -16.45 -11.52
C ASN A 21 -0.08 -16.09 -12.95
N PRO A 22 -1.38 -15.90 -13.22
CA PRO A 22 -1.85 -15.49 -14.53
C PRO A 22 -1.26 -14.15 -14.97
N ASP A 23 -1.28 -13.88 -16.27
CA ASP A 23 -0.79 -12.63 -16.84
C ASP A 23 -1.39 -11.40 -16.12
N PRO A 24 -0.64 -10.31 -15.92
CA PRO A 24 -1.12 -9.10 -15.26
C PRO A 24 -2.41 -8.56 -15.91
N GLU A 25 -2.56 -8.70 -17.22
CA GLU A 25 -3.78 -8.34 -17.95
C GLU A 25 -4.99 -9.22 -17.57
N MET A 26 -4.78 -10.53 -17.38
CA MET A 26 -5.83 -11.43 -16.88
C MET A 26 -6.18 -11.11 -15.42
N MET A 27 -5.20 -10.76 -14.59
CA MET A 27 -5.48 -10.36 -13.20
C MET A 27 -6.31 -9.08 -13.13
N LYS A 28 -6.04 -8.10 -14.02
CA LYS A 28 -6.87 -6.91 -14.14
C LYS A 28 -8.29 -7.24 -14.59
N THR A 29 -8.40 -8.07 -15.63
CA THR A 29 -9.67 -8.40 -16.28
C THR A 29 -10.58 -9.29 -15.42
N TYR A 30 -10.02 -10.28 -14.72
CA TYR A 30 -10.79 -11.32 -14.03
C TYR A 30 -10.72 -11.27 -12.50
N ALA A 31 -9.63 -10.74 -11.93
CA ALA A 31 -9.42 -10.73 -10.48
C ALA A 31 -9.57 -9.33 -9.85
N GLY A 32 -9.88 -8.31 -10.66
CA GLY A 32 -10.13 -6.94 -10.23
C GLY A 32 -8.86 -6.21 -9.77
N TYR A 33 -7.69 -6.63 -10.25
CA TYR A 33 -6.46 -5.89 -10.01
C TYR A 33 -6.44 -4.61 -10.83
N LYS A 34 -5.74 -3.59 -10.32
CA LYS A 34 -5.61 -2.29 -10.95
C LYS A 34 -4.16 -1.87 -10.99
N ASP A 35 -3.86 -0.88 -11.84
CA ASP A 35 -2.54 -0.29 -11.86
C ASP A 35 -2.24 0.37 -10.52
N TYR A 36 -1.13 0.01 -9.89
CA TYR A 36 -0.68 0.59 -8.64
C TYR A 36 0.35 1.67 -8.90
N ILE A 37 0.07 2.86 -8.37
CA ILE A 37 0.96 4.03 -8.39
C ILE A 37 1.26 4.39 -6.94
N GLU A 38 2.54 4.42 -6.58
CA GLU A 38 3.02 4.89 -5.29
C GLU A 38 3.61 6.28 -5.47
N ASN A 39 3.06 7.26 -4.78
CA ASN A 39 3.64 8.60 -4.73
C ASN A 39 4.84 8.61 -3.77
N ASP A 40 5.74 9.56 -3.99
CA ASP A 40 6.87 9.78 -3.09
C ASP A 40 6.40 10.10 -1.67
N LYS A 41 7.12 9.55 -0.69
CA LYS A 41 6.88 9.85 0.72
C LYS A 41 7.25 11.31 0.98
N PRO A 42 6.38 12.11 1.60
CA PRO A 42 6.74 13.45 2.04
C PRO A 42 7.86 13.36 3.09
N SER A 43 8.62 14.44 3.26
CA SER A 43 9.55 14.53 4.39
C SER A 43 8.77 14.63 5.70
N TYR A 44 9.13 13.78 6.67
CA TYR A 44 8.53 13.74 8.00
C TYR A 44 9.61 13.53 9.06
N ASN A 45 9.32 13.93 10.29
CA ASN A 45 10.21 13.70 11.41
C ASN A 45 10.00 12.28 11.97
N LEU A 46 10.98 11.39 11.79
CA LEU A 46 10.91 10.00 12.28
C LEU A 46 10.76 9.88 13.81
N GLU A 47 11.09 10.92 14.57
CA GLU A 47 11.00 10.92 16.04
C GLU A 47 9.60 11.29 16.56
N THR A 48 8.85 12.10 15.80
CA THR A 48 7.56 12.67 16.25
C THR A 48 6.40 12.41 15.30
N GLN A 49 6.67 11.94 14.08
CA GLN A 49 5.70 11.75 13.02
C GLN A 49 5.84 10.38 12.38
N ILE A 50 4.71 9.87 11.90
CA ILE A 50 4.62 8.66 11.10
C ILE A 50 3.93 8.96 9.78
N VAL A 51 4.35 8.25 8.75
CA VAL A 51 3.68 8.25 7.45
C VAL A 51 2.77 7.04 7.36
N VAL A 52 1.48 7.29 7.18
CA VAL A 52 0.50 6.24 6.93
C VAL A 52 0.15 6.20 5.45
N PRO A 53 0.11 5.01 4.84
CA PRO A 53 -0.32 4.87 3.46
C PRO A 53 -1.85 5.06 3.38
N VAL A 54 -2.27 5.97 2.52
CA VAL A 54 -3.67 6.25 2.21
C VAL A 54 -3.92 5.86 0.76
N TYR A 55 -4.70 4.80 0.58
CA TYR A 55 -5.02 4.28 -0.75
C TYR A 55 -6.27 4.97 -1.30
N SER A 56 -6.17 5.51 -2.50
CA SER A 56 -7.29 6.03 -3.28
C SER A 56 -7.48 5.15 -4.52
N GLU A 57 -8.66 4.54 -4.65
CA GLU A 57 -9.00 3.67 -5.76
C GLU A 57 -9.85 4.42 -6.78
N THR A 58 -9.43 4.35 -8.04
CA THR A 58 -10.20 4.81 -9.21
C THR A 58 -10.67 3.60 -10.01
N GLU A 59 -11.39 3.81 -11.12
CA GLU A 59 -11.86 2.71 -11.98
C GLU A 59 -10.70 1.87 -12.56
N THR A 60 -9.54 2.48 -12.81
CA THR A 60 -8.42 1.85 -13.53
C THR A 60 -7.15 1.69 -12.69
N GLN A 61 -6.97 2.52 -11.66
CA GLN A 61 -5.74 2.57 -10.86
C GLN A 61 -6.00 2.73 -9.36
N ILE A 62 -5.07 2.23 -8.56
CA ILE A 62 -4.96 2.45 -7.11
C ILE A 62 -3.74 3.34 -6.89
N VAL A 63 -3.96 4.48 -6.24
CA VAL A 63 -2.92 5.45 -5.89
C VAL A 63 -2.65 5.34 -4.39
N CYS A 64 -1.40 5.11 -4.01
CA CYS A 64 -0.94 5.24 -2.63
C CYS A 64 -0.40 6.64 -2.41
N ASN A 65 -1.10 7.38 -1.56
CA ASN A 65 -0.64 8.64 -1.01
C ASN A 65 -0.10 8.40 0.40
N TRP A 66 0.76 9.28 0.88
CA TRP A 66 1.30 9.20 2.24
C TRP A 66 0.79 10.38 3.05
N GLU A 67 0.10 10.09 4.14
CA GLU A 67 -0.34 11.11 5.08
C GLU A 67 0.61 11.14 6.27
N VAL A 68 1.12 12.32 6.61
CA VAL A 68 1.95 12.53 7.79
C VAL A 68 1.03 12.82 8.96
N ARG A 69 1.12 12.01 10.01
CA ARG A 69 0.42 12.25 11.28
C ARG A 69 1.39 12.21 12.45
N ASP A 70 1.07 12.95 13.49
CA ASP A 70 1.85 12.93 14.73
C ASP A 70 1.72 11.57 15.42
N ILE A 71 2.84 11.08 15.94
CA ILE A 71 2.88 9.83 16.69
C ILE A 71 2.11 10.03 17.99
N THR A 72 1.07 9.23 18.17
CA THR A 72 0.37 9.18 19.46
C THR A 72 1.15 8.34 20.47
N LYS A 73 0.93 8.56 21.77
CA LYS A 73 1.63 7.81 22.83
C LYS A 73 1.51 6.29 22.68
N GLU A 74 0.35 5.81 22.23
CA GLU A 74 0.04 4.39 22.03
C GLU A 74 0.93 3.77 20.94
N GLU A 75 1.20 4.51 19.87
CA GLU A 75 2.05 4.03 18.76
C GLU A 75 3.54 4.00 19.11
N MET A 76 4.00 4.88 20.03
CA MET A 76 5.36 4.78 20.57
C MET A 76 5.55 3.51 21.40
N GLU A 77 4.53 3.09 22.16
CA GLU A 77 4.60 1.90 23.00
C GLU A 77 4.61 0.60 22.18
N GLU A 78 3.87 0.54 21.06
CA GLU A 78 3.89 -0.61 20.14
C GLU A 78 5.25 -0.80 19.45
N GLN A 79 5.96 0.29 19.11
CA GLN A 79 7.31 0.18 18.53
C GLN A 79 8.38 -0.30 19.53
N MET A 80 8.19 -0.04 20.82
CA MET A 80 9.10 -0.49 21.88
C MET A 80 8.82 -1.92 22.36
N SER A 81 7.62 -2.44 22.12
CA SER A 81 7.21 -3.81 22.52
C SER A 81 7.60 -4.88 21.50
N GLY A 82 7.89 -4.48 20.25
CA GLY A 82 8.29 -5.36 19.16
C GLY A 82 9.80 -5.62 19.03
N MET A 83 10.62 -5.17 19.98
CA MET A 83 12.10 -5.27 19.95
C MET A 83 12.63 -6.37 20.87
#